data_AF-A0A0G4MQB2-F1
#
_entry.id   AF-A0A0G4MQB2-F1
#
_cell.length_a   1.000
_cell.length_b   1.000
_cell.length_c   1.000
_cell.angle_alpha   90.00
_cell.angle_beta   90.00
_cell.angle_gamma   90.00
#
_symmetry.space_group_name_H-M   'P 1'
#
loop_
_entity.id
_entity.type
_entity.pdbx_description
1 polymer ?
#
loop_
_entity_poly.entity_id
_entity_poly.type
_entity_poly.pdbx_seq_one_letter_code
_entity_poly.pdbx_strand_id
1 'polypeptide(L)'
;MLRTVTSKAIRAPLSLASRATFTTTARAMADGDLAESSDDDHFSDAQSAPETSPKSPIPKTRVEKVDDEPSYGEVPGTEAYRKREEDAEPDEIALVEDKKLEALDDGAPTTSPGGQPIPLTVVEESSGTTGEHSEEFLEKRKADADADVVVKPDGQAEESKSTGMK
;
A
#
# COMPACT_ATOMS: atom_id res chain seq x y z
N MET A 1 13.05 -75.18 -21.72
CA MET A 1 13.52 -74.89 -23.10
C MET A 1 14.13 -73.50 -23.11
N LEU A 2 15.45 -73.41 -23.25
CA LEU A 2 16.20 -72.15 -23.32
C LEU A 2 16.19 -71.64 -24.76
N ARG A 3 16.02 -70.33 -24.94
CA ARG A 3 16.41 -69.62 -26.17
C ARG A 3 17.18 -68.36 -25.77
N THR A 4 18.50 -68.46 -25.85
CA THR A 4 19.43 -67.34 -25.94
C THR A 4 19.45 -66.84 -27.38
N VAL A 5 19.36 -65.53 -27.59
CA VAL A 5 19.88 -64.85 -28.79
C VAL A 5 20.55 -63.54 -28.39
N THR A 6 21.68 -63.30 -29.04
CA THR A 6 22.78 -62.42 -28.66
C THR A 6 22.74 -61.13 -29.48
N SER A 7 23.12 -60.00 -28.86
CA SER A 7 23.84 -58.84 -29.45
C SER A 7 23.11 -58.02 -30.54
N LYS A 8 23.30 -56.71 -30.73
CA LYS A 8 24.52 -55.90 -30.71
C LYS A 8 24.10 -54.41 -30.72
N ALA A 9 24.84 -53.56 -30.01
CA ALA A 9 24.66 -52.11 -30.02
C ALA A 9 25.15 -51.47 -31.33
N ILE A 10 24.46 -50.42 -31.80
CA ILE A 10 24.94 -49.51 -32.85
C ILE A 10 24.72 -48.07 -32.36
N ARG A 11 25.83 -47.31 -32.41
CA ARG A 11 26.01 -45.90 -32.06
C ARG A 11 25.87 -45.05 -33.32
N ALA A 12 25.19 -43.91 -33.26
CA ALA A 12 25.37 -42.81 -34.22
C ALA A 12 25.03 -41.44 -33.57
N PRO A 13 25.66 -40.34 -34.03
CA PRO A 13 25.86 -39.11 -33.24
C PRO A 13 24.80 -38.01 -33.42
N LEU A 14 24.85 -37.12 -32.43
CA LEU A 14 24.23 -35.80 -32.27
C LEU A 14 24.28 -34.94 -33.55
N SER A 15 23.12 -34.44 -34.01
CA SER A 15 23.03 -33.45 -35.09
C SER A 15 22.51 -32.13 -34.51
N LEU A 16 23.44 -31.19 -34.28
CA LEU A 16 23.13 -29.79 -33.97
C LEU A 16 23.33 -28.97 -35.25
N ALA A 17 22.25 -28.64 -35.94
CA ALA A 17 22.28 -27.69 -37.05
C ALA A 17 21.61 -26.39 -36.59
N SER A 18 22.43 -25.45 -36.12
CA SER A 18 22.05 -24.05 -35.94
C SER A 18 22.82 -23.23 -36.96
N ARG A 19 22.12 -22.66 -37.95
CA ARG A 19 22.65 -21.66 -38.87
C ARG A 19 21.54 -20.67 -39.21
N ALA A 20 21.41 -19.62 -38.40
CA ALA A 20 20.66 -18.44 -38.77
C ALA A 20 21.59 -17.51 -39.57
N THR A 21 21.20 -17.17 -40.80
CA THR A 21 21.86 -16.15 -41.62
C THR A 21 21.04 -14.87 -41.56
N PHE A 22 21.60 -13.80 -41.02
CA PHE A 22 20.96 -12.48 -40.99
C PHE A 22 21.60 -11.59 -42.07
N THR A 23 20.79 -11.14 -43.04
CA THR A 23 21.22 -10.28 -44.14
C THR A 23 20.89 -8.84 -43.79
N THR A 24 21.91 -8.04 -43.48
CA THR A 24 21.77 -6.57 -43.37
C THR A 24 22.09 -5.94 -44.71
N THR A 25 21.07 -5.43 -45.40
CA THR A 25 21.23 -4.49 -46.51
C THR A 25 21.18 -3.08 -45.94
N ALA A 26 22.31 -2.39 -45.92
CA ALA A 26 22.35 -0.96 -45.64
C ALA A 26 21.96 -0.20 -46.91
N ARG A 27 20.89 0.61 -46.85
CA ARG A 27 20.57 1.64 -47.84
C ARG A 27 20.49 3.00 -47.15
N ALA A 28 21.07 3.98 -47.83
CA ALA A 28 21.52 5.29 -47.38
C ALA A 28 20.43 6.21 -46.78
N MET A 29 20.93 7.17 -45.99
CA MET A 29 20.31 8.43 -45.51
C MET A 29 19.58 9.18 -46.65
N ALA A 30 18.47 9.90 -46.43
CA ALA A 30 18.35 11.04 -45.52
C ALA A 30 16.87 11.50 -45.32
N ASP A 31 16.73 12.42 -44.37
CA ASP A 31 15.67 13.43 -44.17
C ASP A 31 14.33 13.01 -43.55
N GLY A 32 14.17 13.42 -42.29
CA GLY A 32 12.94 13.35 -41.51
C GLY A 32 13.08 14.20 -40.25
N ASP A 33 12.94 15.52 -40.43
CA ASP A 33 12.82 16.52 -39.37
C ASP A 33 11.55 16.24 -38.55
N LEU A 34 11.72 15.72 -37.33
CA LEU A 34 10.68 15.65 -36.30
C LEU A 34 11.33 15.93 -34.95
N ALA A 35 11.44 17.21 -34.63
CA ALA A 35 11.52 17.63 -33.25
C ALA A 35 10.21 17.22 -32.55
N GLU A 36 10.23 16.12 -31.81
CA GLU A 36 9.19 15.84 -30.82
C GLU A 36 9.87 15.46 -29.49
N SER A 37 9.86 16.45 -28.61
CA SER A 37 10.18 16.38 -27.19
C SER A 37 9.34 15.29 -26.51
N SER A 38 9.96 14.24 -25.98
CA SER A 38 9.36 13.41 -24.93
C SER A 38 10.43 12.68 -24.14
N ASP A 39 10.58 13.09 -22.87
CA ASP A 39 11.13 12.32 -21.75
C ASP A 39 12.50 11.64 -21.95
N ASP A 40 13.56 12.45 -21.95
CA ASP A 40 14.87 12.02 -21.44
C ASP A 40 14.90 12.14 -19.90
N ASP A 41 13.82 11.71 -19.23
CA ASP A 41 13.84 11.48 -17.79
C ASP A 41 14.51 10.14 -17.53
N HIS A 42 15.79 10.07 -17.86
CA HIS A 42 16.68 9.06 -17.32
C HIS A 42 16.83 9.34 -15.82
N PHE A 43 15.88 8.85 -15.02
CA PHE A 43 16.08 8.66 -13.60
C PHE A 43 17.34 7.81 -13.45
N SER A 44 18.43 8.48 -13.12
CA SER A 44 19.72 7.87 -12.81
C SER A 44 19.54 7.11 -11.51
N ASP A 45 19.01 5.88 -11.60
CA ASP A 45 18.68 4.98 -10.48
C ASP A 45 19.79 4.96 -9.41
N ALA A 46 21.06 4.96 -9.81
CA ALA A 46 22.14 5.25 -8.89
C ALA A 46 23.42 5.56 -9.67
N GLN A 47 23.85 6.82 -9.66
CA GLN A 47 25.28 7.09 -9.63
C GLN A 47 25.62 7.44 -8.18
N SER A 48 25.98 6.42 -7.39
CA SER A 48 26.51 6.58 -6.04
C SER A 48 27.74 7.47 -6.11
N ALA A 49 27.58 8.74 -5.73
CA ALA A 49 28.68 9.69 -5.63
C ALA A 49 29.70 9.22 -4.56
N PRO A 50 30.94 9.72 -4.61
CA PRO A 50 32.14 9.02 -4.16
C PRO A 50 32.16 8.70 -2.65
N GLU A 51 32.83 7.58 -2.34
CA GLU A 51 33.18 6.89 -1.08
C GLU A 51 33.57 7.76 0.15
N THR A 52 32.91 8.89 0.41
CA THR A 52 33.06 9.67 1.65
C THR A 52 31.77 10.41 1.98
N SER A 53 30.66 9.70 2.11
CA SER A 53 29.42 10.27 2.67
C SER A 53 29.60 10.48 4.19
N PRO A 54 29.10 11.58 4.79
CA PRO A 54 29.16 11.78 6.23
C PRO A 54 28.46 10.62 6.95
N LYS A 55 29.12 10.05 7.98
CA LYS A 55 28.61 8.98 8.87
C LYS A 55 27.40 9.46 9.67
N SER A 56 26.28 9.70 9.00
CA SER A 56 24.99 9.69 9.65
C SER A 56 24.68 8.24 10.05
N PRO A 57 24.01 8.00 11.19
CA PRO A 57 23.54 6.66 11.54
C PRO A 57 22.69 6.08 10.40
N ILE A 58 22.90 4.81 10.09
CA ILE A 58 22.09 4.09 9.09
C ILE A 58 20.64 4.06 9.63
N PRO A 59 19.64 4.53 8.86
CA PRO A 59 18.24 4.38 9.22
C PRO A 59 17.90 2.91 9.40
N LYS A 60 17.19 2.57 10.49
CA LYS A 60 16.74 1.20 10.77
C LYS A 60 15.23 1.09 10.61
N THR A 61 14.80 -0.06 10.12
CA THR A 61 13.40 -0.43 9.94
C THR A 61 12.98 -1.40 11.05
N ARG A 62 11.88 -1.07 11.74
CA ARG A 62 11.31 -1.92 12.78
C ARG A 62 9.84 -2.16 12.50
N VAL A 63 9.42 -3.42 12.53
CA VAL A 63 8.04 -3.85 12.38
C VAL A 63 7.52 -4.34 13.72
N GLU A 64 6.37 -3.81 14.13
CA GLU A 64 5.63 -4.28 15.30
C GLU A 64 4.48 -5.18 14.84
N LYS A 65 4.49 -6.43 15.29
CA LYS A 65 3.45 -7.43 15.02
C LYS A 65 2.41 -7.39 16.12
N VAL A 66 1.15 -7.24 15.72
CA VAL A 66 0.01 -7.13 16.62
C VAL A 66 -0.62 -8.51 16.90
N ASP A 67 -0.37 -9.49 16.04
CA ASP A 67 -0.87 -10.85 16.16
C ASP A 67 0.30 -11.84 16.14
N ASP A 68 0.18 -12.91 16.91
CA ASP A 68 1.13 -14.00 17.04
C ASP A 68 0.90 -15.08 15.95
N GLU A 69 -0.27 -15.06 15.30
CA GLU A 69 -0.59 -15.99 14.22
C GLU A 69 0.08 -15.60 12.89
N PRO A 70 0.65 -16.57 12.15
CA PRO A 70 1.31 -16.30 10.88
C PRO A 70 0.31 -15.83 9.83
N SER A 71 0.62 -14.73 9.17
CA SER A 71 -0.21 -14.19 8.09
C SER A 71 -0.09 -15.03 6.82
N TYR A 72 -1.07 -14.93 5.91
CA TYR A 72 -1.08 -15.68 4.65
C TYR A 72 0.22 -15.54 3.82
N GLY A 73 0.88 -14.38 3.88
CA GLY A 73 2.16 -14.13 3.22
C GLY A 73 3.41 -14.65 3.94
N GLU A 74 3.28 -15.26 5.12
CA GLU A 74 4.40 -15.81 5.92
C GLU A 74 4.41 -17.33 5.91
N VAL A 75 3.29 -17.96 5.55
CA VAL A 75 3.17 -19.41 5.47
C VAL A 75 3.84 -19.91 4.18
N PRO A 76 4.86 -20.78 4.27
CA PRO A 76 5.50 -21.33 3.07
C PRO A 76 4.52 -22.07 2.16
N GLY A 77 4.66 -21.89 0.84
CA GLY A 77 3.82 -22.54 -0.18
C GLY A 77 2.56 -21.77 -0.57
N THR A 78 2.29 -20.60 0.04
CA THR A 78 1.23 -19.70 -0.45
C THR A 78 1.73 -18.82 -1.60
N GLU A 79 0.81 -18.38 -2.45
CA GLU A 79 1.15 -17.44 -3.54
C GLU A 79 1.62 -16.08 -3.00
N ALA A 80 1.13 -15.68 -1.82
CA ALA A 80 1.58 -14.45 -1.17
C ALA A 80 3.01 -14.59 -0.64
N TYR A 81 3.37 -15.72 -0.04
CA TYR A 81 4.74 -16.00 0.43
C TYR A 81 5.75 -15.91 -0.72
N ARG A 82 5.45 -16.56 -1.85
CA ARG A 82 6.33 -16.56 -3.04
C ARG A 82 6.60 -15.16 -3.60
N LYS A 83 5.61 -14.28 -3.56
CA LYS A 83 5.78 -12.88 -4.01
C LYS A 83 6.65 -12.07 -3.06
N ARG A 84 6.72 -12.46 -1.78
CA ARG A 84 7.48 -11.76 -0.73
C ARG A 84 8.88 -12.32 -0.54
N GLU A 85 9.24 -13.42 -1.19
CA GLU A 85 10.62 -13.94 -1.19
C GLU A 85 11.62 -12.93 -1.79
N GLU A 86 11.15 -12.01 -2.64
CA GLU A 86 11.95 -10.93 -3.22
C GLU A 86 11.91 -9.63 -2.40
N ASP A 87 11.02 -9.53 -1.39
CA ASP A 87 10.94 -8.36 -0.50
C ASP A 87 12.15 -8.37 0.46
N ALA A 88 12.62 -7.18 0.85
CA ALA A 88 13.64 -7.05 1.88
C ALA A 88 13.06 -7.33 3.29
N GLU A 89 13.80 -8.10 4.10
CA GLU A 89 13.46 -8.31 5.51
C GLU A 89 13.76 -7.05 6.35
N PRO A 90 12.88 -6.67 7.31
CA PRO A 90 13.14 -5.55 8.20
C PRO A 90 14.26 -5.87 9.20
N ASP A 91 14.89 -4.85 9.77
CA ASP A 91 16.01 -5.04 10.71
C ASP A 91 15.55 -5.63 12.05
N GLU A 92 14.39 -5.20 12.55
CA GLU A 92 13.83 -5.63 13.83
C GLU A 92 12.34 -5.98 13.70
N ILE A 93 11.94 -7.14 14.23
CA ILE A 93 10.52 -7.56 14.33
C ILE A 93 10.19 -7.76 15.82
N ALA A 94 9.20 -7.03 16.34
CA ALA A 94 8.76 -7.12 17.74
C ALA A 94 7.27 -7.45 17.83
N LEU A 95 6.90 -8.39 18.70
CA LEU A 95 5.50 -8.68 19.04
C LEU A 95 5.01 -7.66 20.08
N VAL A 96 3.88 -7.02 19.83
CA VAL A 96 3.23 -6.13 20.80
C VAL A 96 2.44 -6.98 21.77
N GLU A 97 2.83 -7.01 23.05
CA GLU A 97 2.01 -7.63 24.08
C GLU A 97 0.71 -6.83 24.26
N ASP A 98 -0.44 -7.52 24.32
CA ASP A 98 -1.79 -6.94 24.49
C ASP A 98 -1.88 -5.90 25.62
N LYS A 99 -1.04 -6.04 26.65
CA LYS A 99 -0.97 -5.13 27.81
C LYS A 99 -0.65 -3.67 27.47
N LYS A 100 -0.12 -3.38 26.27
CA LYS A 100 0.15 -2.02 25.81
C LYS A 100 -1.05 -1.40 25.06
N LEU A 101 -2.02 -2.22 24.62
CA LEU A 101 -3.23 -1.77 23.94
C LEU A 101 -4.28 -1.26 24.95
N GLU A 102 -4.34 -1.85 26.14
CA GLU A 102 -5.28 -1.48 27.21
C GLU A 102 -5.04 -0.06 27.77
N ALA A 103 -3.84 0.50 27.63
CA ALA A 103 -3.55 1.88 28.06
C ALA A 103 -4.18 2.96 27.16
N LEU A 104 -4.91 2.55 26.11
CA LEU A 104 -5.62 3.43 25.17
C LEU A 104 -7.15 3.31 25.28
N ASP A 105 -7.69 2.40 26.11
CA ASP A 105 -9.15 2.10 26.16
C ASP A 105 -9.84 2.51 27.48
N ASP A 106 -9.24 3.39 28.28
CA ASP A 106 -9.89 3.95 29.48
C ASP A 106 -10.93 5.04 29.12
N GLY A 107 -11.96 4.70 28.32
CA GLY A 107 -13.21 5.48 28.19
C GLY A 107 -13.06 6.99 27.95
N ALA A 108 -11.94 7.43 27.38
CA ALA A 108 -11.53 8.82 27.28
C ALA A 108 -12.05 9.43 25.96
N PRO A 109 -12.35 10.74 25.95
CA PRO A 109 -12.94 11.42 24.80
C PRO A 109 -12.13 11.14 23.54
N THR A 110 -12.84 10.80 22.46
CA THR A 110 -12.34 10.38 21.14
C THR A 110 -11.02 11.07 20.78
N THR A 111 -9.88 10.42 21.04
CA THR A 111 -8.57 10.95 20.63
C THR A 111 -8.27 10.47 19.22
N SER A 112 -7.81 11.38 18.38
CA SER A 112 -7.33 11.02 17.03
C SER A 112 -6.17 10.01 17.12
N PRO A 113 -5.85 9.25 16.05
CA PRO A 113 -4.70 8.34 16.03
C PRO A 113 -3.35 8.95 16.45
N GLY A 114 -3.21 10.28 16.37
CA GLY A 114 -2.06 11.03 16.91
C GLY A 114 -2.15 11.46 18.38
N GLY A 115 -3.11 10.93 19.15
CA GLY A 115 -3.30 11.23 20.57
C GLY A 115 -3.81 12.64 20.89
N GLN A 116 -4.21 13.43 19.88
CA GLN A 116 -4.78 14.76 20.07
C GLN A 116 -6.30 14.67 20.28
N PRO A 117 -6.89 15.49 21.17
CA PRO A 117 -8.34 15.54 21.34
C PRO A 117 -9.01 16.01 20.04
N ILE A 118 -10.06 15.31 19.61
CA ILE A 118 -10.85 15.70 18.44
C ILE A 118 -11.65 16.97 18.78
N PRO A 119 -11.56 18.05 17.97
CA PRO A 119 -12.38 19.24 18.18
C PRO A 119 -13.87 18.95 18.00
N LEU A 120 -14.71 19.49 18.89
CA LEU A 120 -16.17 19.33 18.83
C LEU A 120 -16.82 20.42 17.96
N THR A 121 -17.82 20.01 17.19
CA THR A 121 -18.68 20.89 16.39
C THR A 121 -19.92 21.30 17.19
N VAL A 122 -20.17 22.61 17.28
CA VAL A 122 -21.33 23.17 17.98
C VAL A 122 -22.14 24.01 17.01
N VAL A 123 -23.43 23.70 16.88
CA VAL A 123 -24.40 24.44 16.06
C VAL A 123 -25.36 25.18 16.98
N GLU A 124 -25.48 26.49 16.82
CA GLU A 124 -26.43 27.32 17.55
C GLU A 124 -27.63 27.69 16.66
N GLU A 125 -28.84 27.41 17.13
CA GLU A 125 -30.07 27.77 16.44
C GLU A 125 -30.53 29.17 16.91
N SER A 126 -30.59 30.11 15.95
CA SER A 126 -31.13 31.44 16.21
C SER A 126 -32.65 31.41 16.38
N SER A 127 -33.22 32.25 17.25
CA SER A 127 -34.67 32.38 17.46
C SER A 127 -35.47 32.94 16.26
N GLY A 128 -34.84 33.12 15.11
CA GLY A 128 -35.48 33.57 13.89
C GLY A 128 -36.19 32.41 13.20
N THR A 129 -37.34 32.69 12.59
CA THR A 129 -38.01 31.76 11.66
C THR A 129 -37.18 31.69 10.38
N THR A 130 -36.10 30.90 10.38
CA THR A 130 -35.55 30.36 9.14
C THR A 130 -36.56 29.34 8.66
N GLY A 131 -37.33 29.67 7.61
CA GLY A 131 -38.36 28.77 7.07
C GLY A 131 -37.78 27.40 6.73
N GLU A 132 -38.66 26.42 6.50
CA GLU A 132 -38.28 25.05 6.17
C GLU A 132 -37.24 25.04 5.03
N HIS A 133 -36.13 24.34 5.26
CA HIS A 133 -35.13 24.15 4.22
C HIS A 133 -35.72 23.30 3.08
N SER A 134 -35.39 23.64 1.83
CA SER A 134 -35.88 22.88 0.68
C SER A 134 -35.39 21.43 0.72
N GLU A 135 -36.16 20.51 0.13
CA GLU A 135 -35.79 19.09 0.05
C GLU A 135 -34.44 18.89 -0.65
N GLU A 136 -34.15 19.65 -1.70
CA GLU A 136 -32.86 19.64 -2.39
C GLU A 136 -31.69 20.01 -1.46
N PHE A 137 -31.92 20.96 -0.54
CA PHE A 137 -30.89 21.39 0.41
C PHE A 137 -30.63 20.32 1.47
N LEU A 138 -31.68 19.64 1.94
CA LEU A 138 -31.53 18.50 2.86
C LEU A 138 -30.83 17.32 2.18
N GLU A 139 -31.13 17.06 0.91
CA GLU A 139 -30.52 15.96 0.16
C GLU A 139 -29.00 16.12 -0.02
N LYS A 140 -28.54 17.35 -0.28
CA LYS A 140 -27.09 17.64 -0.38
C LYS A 140 -26.33 17.44 0.92
N ARG A 141 -27.00 17.59 2.08
CA ARG A 141 -26.38 17.45 3.41
C ARG A 141 -26.53 16.06 4.03
N LYS A 142 -27.14 15.09 3.33
CA LYS A 142 -27.20 13.70 3.79
C LYS A 142 -25.82 13.04 3.92
N ALA A 143 -24.81 13.56 3.21
CA ALA A 143 -23.45 13.08 3.27
C ALA A 143 -22.58 13.82 4.31
N ASP A 144 -23.07 14.94 4.84
CA ASP A 144 -22.38 15.68 5.89
C ASP A 144 -22.53 14.93 7.22
N ALA A 145 -21.54 15.07 8.09
CA ALA A 145 -21.64 14.55 9.46
C ALA A 145 -22.60 15.42 10.29
N ASP A 146 -23.34 14.78 11.20
CA ASP A 146 -24.15 15.49 12.19
C ASP A 146 -23.25 16.28 13.17
N ALA A 147 -23.79 17.36 13.72
CA ALA A 147 -23.08 18.16 14.72
C ALA A 147 -23.05 17.45 16.08
N ASP A 148 -21.97 17.61 16.83
CA ASP A 148 -21.80 16.99 18.15
C ASP A 148 -22.74 17.61 19.19
N VAL A 149 -22.92 18.93 19.13
CA VAL A 149 -23.80 19.67 20.04
C VAL A 149 -24.68 20.65 19.27
N VAL A 150 -25.99 20.61 19.51
CA VAL A 150 -26.96 21.58 18.97
C VAL A 150 -27.54 22.40 20.12
N VAL A 151 -27.29 23.70 20.12
CA VAL A 151 -27.83 24.66 21.09
C VAL A 151 -29.11 25.25 20.54
N LYS A 152 -30.22 24.93 21.20
CA LYS A 152 -31.56 25.46 20.91
C LYS A 152 -31.67 26.93 21.36
N PRO A 153 -32.65 27.69 20.84
CA PRO A 153 -32.83 29.10 21.19
C PRO A 153 -33.24 29.34 22.65
N ASP A 154 -33.65 28.29 23.38
CA ASP A 154 -33.92 28.31 24.82
C ASP A 154 -32.66 28.12 25.68
N GLY A 155 -31.49 28.02 25.05
CA GLY A 155 -30.19 27.78 25.68
C GLY A 155 -29.95 26.33 26.08
N GLN A 156 -30.83 25.40 25.68
CA GLN A 156 -30.63 23.98 25.93
C GLN A 156 -29.70 23.39 24.88
N ALA A 157 -28.62 22.74 25.32
CA ALA A 157 -27.69 22.02 24.46
C ALA A 157 -28.09 20.53 24.39
N GLU A 158 -28.30 20.03 23.17
CA GLU A 158 -28.52 18.61 22.89
C GLU A 158 -27.21 18.03 22.33
N GLU A 159 -26.67 17.02 23.01
CA GLU A 159 -25.49 16.29 22.54
C GLU A 159 -25.93 15.09 21.70
N SER A 160 -25.50 15.03 20.45
CA SER A 160 -25.76 13.88 19.59
C SER A 160 -24.81 12.76 20.01
N LYS A 161 -25.32 11.79 20.79
CA LYS A 161 -24.56 10.58 21.07
C LYS A 161 -24.46 9.78 19.78
N SER A 162 -23.37 9.97 19.05
CA SER A 162 -22.98 9.10 17.94
C SER A 162 -23.03 7.67 18.47
N THR A 163 -24.04 6.94 18.03
CA THR A 163 -24.30 5.59 18.51
C THR A 163 -23.24 4.73 17.85
N GLY A 164 -22.13 4.51 18.56
CA GLY A 164 -21.07 3.60 18.14
C GLY A 164 -21.68 2.26 17.77
N MET A 165 -21.60 1.91 16.49
CA MET A 165 -21.99 0.59 16.02
C MET A 165 -21.09 -0.43 16.73
N LYS A 166 -21.75 -1.35 17.43
CA LYS A 166 -21.16 -2.39 18.26
C LYS A 166 -20.65 -3.55 17.41
#